data_AF-A0A8J2ABX0-F1
#
_entry.id   AF-A0A8J2ABX0-F1
#
_cell.length_a   1.000
_cell.length_b   1.000
_cell.length_c   1.000
_cell.angle_alpha   90.00
_cell.angle_beta   90.00
_cell.angle_gamma   90.00
#
_symmetry.space_group_name_H-M   'P 1'
#
loop_
_entity.id
_entity.type
_entity.pdbx_description
1 polymer ?
#
loop_
_entity_poly.entity_id
_entity_poly.type
_entity_poly.pdbx_seq_one_letter_code
_entity_poly.pdbx_strand_id
1 'polypeptide(L)'
;MPSRSTTPRGAQSFCFFSCFLAVTCSLLGCVDLFSPAALRRFPYLVNAEKYRDGASGLRCEICKELANRAKTLYQKEKVSYDSESRQKFLHKLQKRTCIQNSLAQLPNPKQYALHLPTLKFDCEDLVEKLGPDFLDALSLKEPMGGKFCAEQDECPEVDSEEDDL
;
A
#
# COMPACT_ATOMS: atom_id res chain seq x y z
N MET A 1 -2.30 24.37 41.44
CA MET A 1 -2.31 23.07 42.16
C MET A 1 -3.51 22.27 41.66
N PRO A 2 -3.43 20.95 41.38
CA PRO A 2 -2.36 20.01 41.68
C PRO A 2 -1.61 19.50 40.42
N SER A 3 -0.34 19.21 40.65
CA SER A 3 0.53 18.38 39.82
C SER A 3 0.04 16.94 39.83
N ARG A 4 0.11 16.22 38.70
CA ARG A 4 -0.02 14.75 38.71
C ARG A 4 1.20 14.10 38.07
N SER A 5 1.87 13.37 38.94
CA SER A 5 3.10 12.62 38.84
C SER A 5 3.02 11.42 37.91
N THR A 6 4.10 11.24 37.17
CA THR A 6 4.78 9.99 36.80
C THR A 6 4.32 8.71 37.50
N THR A 7 4.14 7.64 36.70
CA THR A 7 4.60 6.29 37.05
C THR A 7 5.06 5.52 35.79
N PRO A 8 6.24 4.88 35.81
CA PRO A 8 6.68 3.92 34.81
C PRO A 8 6.58 2.48 35.36
N ARG A 9 5.86 1.58 34.69
CA ARG A 9 5.88 0.11 34.88
C ARG A 9 5.39 -0.53 33.57
N GLY A 10 6.03 -1.50 32.94
CA GLY A 10 7.20 -2.25 33.33
C GLY A 10 7.77 -2.99 32.12
N ALA A 11 9.07 -3.24 32.19
CA ALA A 11 9.74 -4.22 31.39
C ALA A 11 9.20 -5.61 31.75
N GLN A 12 8.66 -6.34 30.78
CA GLN A 12 8.56 -7.80 30.86
C GLN A 12 9.53 -8.39 29.86
N SER A 13 10.65 -8.80 30.45
CA SER A 13 11.62 -9.73 29.93
C SER A 13 10.94 -11.06 29.62
N PHE A 14 10.92 -11.45 28.36
CA PHE A 14 10.72 -12.83 27.92
C PHE A 14 11.88 -13.22 27.00
N CYS A 15 13.10 -13.20 27.55
CA CYS A 15 14.14 -14.13 27.12
C CYS A 15 13.90 -15.40 27.91
N PHE A 16 13.54 -16.51 27.27
CA PHE A 16 13.73 -17.91 27.68
C PHE A 16 12.66 -18.72 26.97
N PHE A 17 12.90 -19.20 25.75
CA PHE A 17 12.47 -20.54 25.35
C PHE A 17 13.25 -20.96 24.09
N SER A 18 14.14 -21.92 24.32
CA SER A 18 14.50 -22.98 23.37
C SER A 18 15.51 -22.66 22.25
N CYS A 19 16.75 -22.42 22.68
CA CYS A 19 17.93 -23.02 22.05
C CYS A 19 17.93 -24.55 22.29
N PHE A 20 17.06 -25.30 21.62
CA PHE A 20 17.16 -26.76 21.51
C PHE A 20 16.47 -27.16 20.22
N LEU A 21 17.20 -27.18 19.11
CA LEU A 21 16.98 -28.00 17.90
C LEU A 21 18.03 -27.67 16.82
N ALA A 22 19.28 -27.45 17.23
CA ALA A 22 20.43 -27.73 16.39
C ALA A 22 20.97 -29.10 16.84
N VAL A 23 21.50 -29.91 15.92
CA VAL A 23 22.03 -31.27 16.13
C VAL A 23 21.04 -32.41 15.85
N THR A 24 20.44 -32.48 14.65
CA THR A 24 20.11 -33.77 13.98
C THR A 24 19.96 -33.67 12.44
N CYS A 25 20.51 -32.65 11.78
CA CYS A 25 20.52 -32.58 10.31
C CYS A 25 21.85 -33.08 9.75
N SER A 26 22.14 -34.39 9.86
CA SER A 26 23.39 -34.95 9.31
C SER A 26 23.28 -36.32 8.65
N LEU A 27 22.11 -36.96 8.52
CA LEU A 27 22.08 -38.33 7.98
C LEU A 27 20.94 -38.68 7.00
N LEU A 28 20.10 -37.73 6.57
CA LEU A 28 19.12 -38.00 5.50
C LEU A 28 19.23 -37.01 4.35
N GLY A 29 19.94 -37.44 3.31
CA GLY A 29 19.59 -37.17 1.91
C GLY A 29 19.39 -35.72 1.49
N CYS A 30 20.50 -35.00 1.29
CA CYS A 30 20.50 -33.84 0.39
C CYS A 30 20.50 -34.33 -1.06
N VAL A 31 19.33 -34.70 -1.57
CA VAL A 31 19.10 -34.85 -3.01
C VAL A 31 17.83 -34.06 -3.33
N ASP A 32 17.88 -33.27 -4.39
CA ASP A 32 16.77 -32.51 -4.99
C ASP A 32 16.45 -31.10 -4.46
N LEU A 33 17.47 -30.31 -4.11
CA LEU A 33 17.32 -28.85 -3.95
C LEU A 33 17.58 -28.06 -5.25
N PHE A 34 17.22 -28.62 -6.40
CA PHE A 34 17.20 -27.92 -7.69
C PHE A 34 15.82 -28.13 -8.36
N SER A 35 14.76 -27.73 -7.67
CA SER A 35 13.44 -27.64 -8.31
C SER A 35 13.37 -26.37 -9.17
N PRO A 36 13.18 -26.47 -10.50
CA PRO A 36 13.09 -25.30 -11.40
C PRO A 36 11.88 -24.39 -11.12
N ALA A 37 11.01 -24.73 -10.17
CA ALA A 37 9.91 -23.87 -9.72
C ALA A 37 10.39 -22.59 -8.99
N ALA A 38 11.64 -22.53 -8.51
CA ALA A 38 12.15 -21.36 -7.77
C ALA A 38 12.51 -20.15 -8.67
N LEU A 39 12.56 -20.31 -9.99
CA LEU A 39 12.90 -19.23 -10.92
C LEU A 39 11.70 -18.40 -11.41
N ARG A 40 10.47 -18.72 -11.01
CA ARG A 40 9.28 -17.87 -11.27
C ARG A 40 9.12 -16.71 -10.28
N ARG A 41 10.15 -16.40 -9.48
CA ARG A 41 10.03 -15.45 -8.36
C ARG A 41 10.36 -13.99 -8.70
N PHE A 42 10.58 -13.65 -9.97
CA PHE A 42 10.83 -12.25 -10.36
C PHE A 42 10.08 -11.82 -11.64
N PRO A 43 8.73 -11.84 -11.65
CA PRO A 43 7.96 -11.19 -12.72
C PRO A 43 8.14 -9.65 -12.75
N TYR A 44 8.78 -9.06 -11.73
CA TYR A 44 8.84 -7.61 -11.52
C TYR A 44 9.84 -6.85 -12.41
N LEU A 45 10.76 -7.53 -13.11
CA LEU A 45 11.80 -6.84 -13.90
C LEU A 45 11.42 -6.58 -15.36
N VAL A 46 10.44 -7.30 -15.91
CA VAL A 46 10.09 -7.20 -17.34
C VAL A 46 9.14 -6.02 -17.63
N ASN A 47 8.53 -5.45 -16.60
CA ASN A 47 7.50 -4.42 -16.72
C ASN A 47 7.98 -2.99 -16.41
N ALA A 48 9.27 -2.79 -16.14
CA ALA A 48 9.80 -1.50 -15.67
C ALA A 48 9.71 -0.34 -16.69
N GLU A 49 9.50 -0.62 -17.98
CA GLU A 49 9.42 0.43 -19.01
C GLU A 49 8.02 1.04 -19.19
N LYS A 50 6.93 0.38 -18.75
CA LYS A 50 5.57 0.85 -19.04
C LYS A 50 4.97 1.74 -17.94
N TYR A 51 5.39 1.57 -16.68
CA TYR A 51 4.71 2.19 -15.54
C TYR A 51 5.44 3.43 -15.02
N ARG A 52 4.66 4.48 -14.72
CA ARG A 52 5.17 5.68 -14.06
C ARG A 52 5.34 5.41 -12.58
N ASP A 53 6.49 4.85 -12.21
CA ASP A 53 6.85 4.61 -10.80
C ASP A 53 6.88 5.90 -9.94
N GLY A 54 6.90 7.08 -10.58
CA GLY A 54 6.96 8.38 -9.92
C GLY A 54 8.35 8.70 -9.37
N ALA A 55 8.48 9.85 -8.72
CA ALA A 55 9.75 10.23 -8.10
C ALA A 55 10.04 9.38 -6.86
N SER A 56 9.01 8.88 -6.17
CA SER A 56 9.16 8.00 -5.00
C SER A 56 9.36 6.52 -5.33
N GLY A 57 9.01 6.08 -6.54
CA GLY A 57 9.00 4.67 -6.89
C GLY A 57 7.85 3.86 -6.25
N LEU A 58 6.86 4.55 -5.65
CA LEU A 58 5.77 3.96 -4.86
C LEU A 58 4.38 4.44 -5.29
N ARG A 59 4.22 5.04 -6.48
CA ARG A 59 2.92 5.54 -6.96
C ARG A 59 1.82 4.48 -6.96
N CYS A 60 2.13 3.24 -7.35
CA CYS A 60 1.15 2.15 -7.32
C CYS A 60 0.58 1.89 -5.91
N GLU A 61 1.45 1.82 -4.89
CA GLU A 61 1.01 1.59 -3.50
C GLU A 61 0.25 2.79 -2.94
N ILE A 62 0.66 4.01 -3.30
CA ILE A 62 -0.06 5.24 -2.95
C ILE A 62 -1.46 5.24 -3.61
N CYS A 63 -1.56 4.86 -4.88
CA CYS A 63 -2.84 4.79 -5.60
C CYS A 63 -3.79 3.78 -4.95
N LYS A 64 -3.31 2.56 -4.62
CA LYS A 64 -4.12 1.53 -3.96
C LYS A 64 -4.68 2.03 -2.62
N GLU A 65 -3.83 2.66 -1.81
CA GLU A 65 -4.24 3.21 -0.52
C GLU A 65 -5.24 4.37 -0.70
N LEU A 66 -5.01 5.25 -1.68
CA LEU A 66 -5.94 6.32 -2.04
C LEU A 66 -7.31 5.77 -2.44
N ALA A 67 -7.36 4.77 -3.32
CA ALA A 67 -8.60 4.14 -3.77
C ALA A 67 -9.40 3.53 -2.59
N ASN A 68 -8.70 2.82 -1.70
CA ASN A 68 -9.31 2.22 -0.50
C ASN A 68 -9.86 3.27 0.47
N ARG A 69 -9.12 4.36 0.68
CA ARG A 69 -9.56 5.48 1.52
C ARG A 69 -10.70 6.25 0.88
N ALA A 70 -10.67 6.47 -0.42
CA ALA A 70 -11.73 7.11 -1.18
C ALA A 70 -13.04 6.32 -1.04
N LYS A 71 -13.00 5.00 -1.22
CA LYS A 71 -14.14 4.10 -0.98
C LYS A 71 -14.70 4.24 0.42
N THR A 72 -13.83 4.16 1.43
CA THR A 72 -14.23 4.26 2.84
C THR A 72 -14.81 5.64 3.17
N LEU A 73 -14.26 6.71 2.59
CA LEU A 73 -14.74 8.07 2.80
C LEU A 73 -16.08 8.31 2.12
N TYR A 74 -16.24 7.81 0.90
CA TYR A 74 -17.47 7.93 0.10
C TYR A 74 -18.63 7.15 0.71
N GLN A 75 -18.37 5.98 1.29
CA GLN A 75 -19.42 5.24 2.02
C GLN A 75 -19.90 5.98 3.28
N LYS A 76 -19.03 6.77 3.91
CA LYS A 76 -19.35 7.55 5.12
C LYS A 76 -20.04 8.87 4.80
N GLU A 77 -19.83 9.42 3.61
CA GLU A 77 -20.25 10.76 3.23
C GLU A 77 -21.17 10.71 2.02
N LYS A 78 -22.35 11.30 2.13
CA LYS A 78 -23.22 11.48 0.96
C LYS A 78 -22.62 12.57 0.07
N VAL A 79 -21.79 12.19 -0.88
CA VAL A 79 -21.21 13.10 -1.86
C VAL A 79 -22.27 13.41 -2.93
N SER A 80 -22.59 14.69 -3.10
CA SER A 80 -23.40 15.16 -4.24
C SER A 80 -22.50 15.36 -5.46
N TYR A 81 -23.06 15.27 -6.66
CA TYR A 81 -22.34 15.46 -7.93
C TYR A 81 -21.96 16.93 -8.23
N ASP A 82 -22.33 17.86 -7.35
CA ASP A 82 -22.00 19.27 -7.48
C ASP A 82 -20.48 19.48 -7.46
N SER A 83 -19.97 20.36 -8.33
CA SER A 83 -18.54 20.65 -8.44
C SER A 83 -17.91 21.05 -7.10
N GLU A 84 -18.63 21.81 -6.28
CA GLU A 84 -18.18 22.21 -4.94
C GLU A 84 -18.08 21.03 -3.97
N SER A 85 -19.06 20.11 -3.99
CA SER A 85 -19.05 18.89 -3.19
C SER A 85 -17.91 17.95 -3.60
N ARG A 86 -17.66 17.81 -4.91
CA ARG A 86 -16.55 17.03 -5.46
C ARG A 86 -15.20 17.58 -4.98
N GLN A 87 -14.97 18.88 -5.10
CA GLN A 87 -13.74 19.51 -4.63
C GLN A 87 -13.56 19.36 -3.11
N LYS A 88 -14.62 19.54 -2.32
CA LYS A 88 -14.58 19.33 -0.86
C LYS A 88 -14.21 17.88 -0.51
N PHE A 89 -14.76 16.91 -1.23
CA PHE A 89 -14.42 15.49 -1.05
C PHE A 89 -12.94 15.23 -1.38
N LEU A 90 -12.46 15.68 -2.53
CA LEU A 90 -11.07 15.48 -2.96
C LEU A 90 -10.07 16.14 -2.00
N HIS A 91 -10.34 17.37 -1.58
CA HIS A 91 -9.51 18.05 -0.58
C HIS A 91 -9.47 17.27 0.75
N LYS A 92 -10.60 16.68 1.17
CA LYS A 92 -10.66 15.86 2.38
C LYS A 92 -9.92 14.53 2.23
N LEU A 93 -10.03 13.90 1.06
CA LEU A 93 -9.30 12.69 0.71
C LEU A 93 -7.79 12.93 0.73
N GLN A 94 -7.33 13.98 0.04
CA GLN A 94 -5.92 14.42 0.03
C GLN A 94 -5.44 14.68 1.45
N LYS A 95 -6.17 15.50 2.22
CA LYS A 95 -5.80 15.85 3.59
C LYS A 95 -5.74 14.66 4.53
N ARG A 96 -6.50 13.59 4.31
CA ARG A 96 -6.48 12.38 5.16
C ARG A 96 -5.45 11.36 4.72
N THR A 97 -5.16 11.28 3.43
CA THR A 97 -4.31 10.23 2.86
C THR A 97 -2.86 10.70 2.71
N CYS A 98 -2.65 11.92 2.23
CA CYS A 98 -1.32 12.48 1.97
C CYS A 98 -0.66 13.10 3.22
N ILE A 99 -1.03 12.64 4.44
CA ILE A 99 -0.33 13.00 5.68
C ILE A 99 0.90 12.10 5.82
N GLN A 100 2.03 12.68 6.23
CA GLN A 100 3.30 11.97 6.46
C GLN A 100 3.14 10.67 7.26
N ASN A 101 2.34 10.67 8.33
CA ASN A 101 2.12 9.49 9.16
C ASN A 101 1.43 8.33 8.44
N SER A 102 0.52 8.61 7.49
CA SER A 102 -0.13 7.57 6.68
C SER A 102 0.81 7.03 5.61
N LEU A 103 1.56 7.92 4.96
CA LEU A 103 2.51 7.55 3.91
C LEU A 103 3.70 6.73 4.45
N ALA A 104 4.12 6.97 5.69
CA ALA A 104 5.18 6.20 6.34
C ALA A 104 4.82 4.73 6.61
N GLN A 105 3.53 4.37 6.59
CA GLN A 105 3.04 3.01 6.80
C GLN A 105 2.89 2.22 5.51
N LEU A 106 3.12 2.84 4.35
CA LEU A 106 2.99 2.17 3.07
C LEU A 106 4.03 1.05 2.92
N PRO A 107 3.66 -0.09 2.32
CA PRO A 107 4.60 -1.15 2.04
C PRO A 107 5.69 -0.62 1.09
N ASN A 108 6.95 -0.87 1.47
CA ASN A 108 8.12 -0.49 0.67
C ASN A 108 8.82 -1.75 0.15
N PRO A 109 8.32 -2.35 -0.95
CA PRO A 109 8.87 -3.60 -1.47
C PRO A 109 10.33 -3.45 -1.91
N LYS A 110 10.72 -2.25 -2.37
CA LYS A 110 12.08 -1.97 -2.83
C LYS A 110 13.06 -1.62 -1.69
N GLN A 111 12.56 -1.50 -0.46
CA GLN A 111 13.33 -1.23 0.76
C GLN A 111 14.23 0.03 0.69
N TYR A 112 13.93 0.99 -0.18
CA TYR A 112 14.69 2.23 -0.28
C TYR A 112 14.40 3.19 0.87
N ALA A 113 15.30 4.13 1.12
CA ALA A 113 15.05 5.22 2.06
C ALA A 113 13.86 6.06 1.58
N LEU A 114 12.79 6.12 2.38
CA LEU A 114 11.57 6.85 2.05
C LEU A 114 11.77 8.35 2.29
N HIS A 115 11.85 9.13 1.21
CA HIS A 115 11.84 10.58 1.29
C HIS A 115 10.39 11.10 1.38
N LEU A 116 9.93 11.37 2.60
CA LEU A 116 8.54 11.77 2.88
C LEU A 116 8.01 12.96 2.05
N PRO A 117 8.80 14.03 1.78
CA PRO A 117 8.33 15.11 0.91
C PRO A 117 8.00 14.65 -0.51
N THR A 118 8.78 13.71 -1.06
CA THR A 118 8.55 13.16 -2.41
C THR A 118 7.29 12.29 -2.43
N LEU A 119 7.08 11.47 -1.40
CA LEU A 119 5.85 10.69 -1.25
C LEU A 119 4.61 11.58 -1.16
N LYS A 120 4.72 12.70 -0.42
CA LYS A 120 3.64 13.66 -0.32
C LYS A 120 3.33 14.27 -1.68
N PHE A 121 4.35 14.71 -2.41
CA PHE A 121 4.19 15.26 -3.76
C PHE A 121 3.50 14.26 -4.70
N ASP A 122 3.97 13.01 -4.76
CA ASP A 122 3.36 11.97 -5.59
C ASP A 122 1.90 11.68 -5.19
N CYS A 123 1.58 11.71 -3.89
CA CYS A 123 0.21 11.54 -3.40
C CYS A 123 -0.72 12.69 -3.81
N GLU A 124 -0.25 13.94 -3.69
CA GLU A 124 -1.03 15.12 -4.08
C GLU A 124 -1.26 15.14 -5.60
N ASP A 125 -0.21 14.85 -6.39
CA ASP A 125 -0.30 14.71 -7.85
C ASP A 125 -1.30 13.63 -8.28
N LEU A 126 -1.29 12.47 -7.61
CA LEU A 126 -2.26 11.39 -7.88
C LEU A 126 -3.70 11.82 -7.57
N VAL A 127 -3.93 12.55 -6.47
CA VAL A 127 -5.29 13.03 -6.15
C VAL A 127 -5.76 14.08 -7.16
N GLU A 128 -4.89 14.97 -7.61
CA GLU A 128 -5.22 15.96 -8.62
C GLU A 128 -5.54 15.31 -9.98
N LYS A 129 -4.74 14.32 -10.38
CA LYS A 129 -4.90 13.62 -11.66
C LYS A 129 -6.08 12.65 -11.68
N LEU A 130 -6.18 11.77 -10.68
CA LEU A 130 -7.18 10.68 -10.63
C LEU A 130 -8.43 11.03 -9.81
N GLY A 131 -8.42 12.18 -9.13
CA GLY A 131 -9.53 12.64 -8.29
C GLY A 131 -10.91 12.56 -8.96
N PRO A 132 -11.07 13.11 -10.18
CA PRO A 132 -12.33 13.00 -10.92
C PRO A 132 -12.74 11.55 -11.16
N ASP A 133 -11.80 10.70 -11.59
CA ASP A 133 -12.05 9.30 -11.95
C ASP A 133 -12.43 8.45 -10.73
N PHE A 134 -11.86 8.74 -9.55
CA PHE A 134 -12.28 8.08 -8.31
C PHE A 134 -13.77 8.31 -8.04
N LEU A 135 -14.25 9.54 -8.20
CA LEU A 135 -15.65 9.86 -7.95
C LEU A 135 -16.57 9.16 -8.95
N ASP A 136 -16.16 9.13 -10.21
CA ASP A 136 -16.95 8.52 -11.28
C ASP A 136 -17.03 6.99 -11.05
N ALA A 137 -15.90 6.33 -10.80
CA ALA A 137 -15.85 4.90 -10.50
C ALA A 137 -16.60 4.54 -9.19
N LEU A 138 -16.49 5.37 -8.14
CA LEU A 138 -17.25 5.18 -6.89
C LEU A 138 -18.76 5.30 -7.11
N SER A 139 -19.16 6.19 -8.01
CA SER A 139 -20.56 6.40 -8.33
C SER A 139 -21.17 5.23 -9.11
N LEU A 140 -20.38 4.62 -9.99
CA LEU A 140 -20.69 3.40 -10.72
C LEU A 140 -20.56 2.13 -9.88
N LYS A 141 -20.08 2.26 -8.62
CA LYS A 141 -19.79 1.15 -7.70
C LYS A 141 -18.76 0.15 -8.26
N GLU A 142 -17.81 0.66 -9.02
CA GLU A 142 -16.73 -0.14 -9.58
C GLU A 142 -15.77 -0.63 -8.48
N PRO A 143 -15.06 -1.75 -8.71
CA PRO A 143 -14.08 -2.26 -7.78
C PRO A 143 -12.88 -1.32 -7.64
N MET A 144 -12.83 -0.61 -6.51
CA MET A 144 -11.67 0.20 -6.09
C MET A 144 -10.47 -0.69 -5.70
N GLY A 145 -9.26 -0.12 -5.77
CA GLY A 145 -8.03 -0.76 -5.31
C GLY A 145 -7.06 -1.01 -6.45
N GLY A 146 -6.47 -2.22 -6.49
CA GLY A 146 -5.47 -2.57 -7.50
C GLY A 146 -5.98 -2.50 -8.94
N LYS A 147 -7.20 -2.96 -9.19
CA LYS A 147 -7.81 -2.97 -10.54
C LYS A 147 -7.97 -1.55 -11.10
N PHE A 148 -8.59 -0.65 -10.34
CA PHE A 148 -8.70 0.76 -10.71
C PHE A 148 -7.33 1.38 -10.99
N CYS A 149 -6.34 1.16 -10.13
CA CYS A 149 -5.00 1.73 -10.34
C CYS A 149 -4.25 1.15 -11.54
N ALA A 150 -4.56 -0.10 -11.93
CA ALA A 150 -4.02 -0.70 -13.15
C ALA A 150 -4.67 -0.09 -14.40
N GLU A 151 -5.98 0.14 -14.39
CA GLU A 151 -6.72 0.81 -15.48
C GLU A 151 -6.23 2.25 -15.72
N GLN A 152 -5.67 2.89 -14.69
CA GLN A 152 -5.10 4.24 -14.75
C GLN A 152 -3.59 4.25 -15.08
N ASP A 153 -3.01 3.11 -15.48
CA ASP A 153 -1.58 2.94 -15.77
C ASP A 153 -0.62 3.30 -14.61
N GLU A 154 -1.12 3.36 -13.37
CA GLU A 154 -0.29 3.65 -12.18
C GLU A 154 0.23 2.36 -11.52
N CYS A 155 -0.41 1.22 -11.78
CA CYS A 155 0.00 -0.10 -11.33
C CYS A 155 0.15 -1.06 -12.49
N PRO A 156 1.03 -2.08 -12.39
CA PRO A 156 1.02 -3.18 -13.33
C PRO A 156 -0.33 -3.87 -13.35
N GLU A 157 -0.80 -4.18 -14.55
CA GLU A 157 -1.89 -5.12 -14.74
C GLU A 157 -1.51 -6.41 -13.98
N VAL A 158 -2.31 -6.74 -12.99
CA VAL A 158 -2.21 -8.05 -12.36
C VAL A 158 -2.96 -8.95 -13.31
N ASP A 159 -2.22 -9.75 -14.08
CA ASP A 159 -2.80 -10.83 -14.87
C ASP A 159 -3.66 -11.62 -13.89
N SER A 160 -4.98 -11.49 -14.05
CA SER A 160 -5.97 -12.15 -13.20
C SER A 160 -6.06 -13.61 -13.62
N GLU A 161 -4.94 -14.32 -13.48
CA GLU A 161 -4.93 -15.76 -13.47
C GLU A 161 -5.30 -16.18 -12.03
N GLU A 162 -6.47 -16.82 -11.89
CA GLU A 162 -6.92 -17.58 -10.70
C GLU A 162 -7.56 -16.80 -9.54
N ASP A 163 -8.86 -16.47 -9.66
CA ASP A 163 -9.79 -16.35 -8.51
C ASP A 163 -11.21 -16.87 -8.90
N ASP A 164 -11.27 -17.95 -9.67
CA ASP A 164 -12.46 -18.79 -9.85
C ASP A 164 -12.27 -20.10 -9.04
N LEU A 165 -12.40 -20.04 -7.71
CA LEU A 165 -12.49 -21.22 -6.83
C LEU A 165 -13.46 -21.01 -5.67
#